data_AF-A0A7S6MFF3-F1
#
_entry.id   AF-A0A7S6MFF3-F1
#
_cell.length_a   1.000
_cell.length_b   1.000
_cell.length_c   1.000
_cell.angle_alpha   90.00
_cell.angle_beta   90.00
_cell.angle_gamma   90.00
#
_symmetry.space_group_name_H-M   'P 1'
#
loop_
_entity.id
_entity.type
_entity.pdbx_description
1 polymer ?
#
loop_
_entity_poly.entity_id
_entity_poly.type
_entity_poly.pdbx_seq_one_letter_code
_entity_poly.pdbx_strand_id
1 'polypeptide(L)'
;MAGYSNTPLPRKLGLKPGLSVALLHAPSDFEQTLHPVPEGVTFRRNPRTPCDLAIWFVESKRDLAAGLRRARRVMGAGLWICWPKKASGRQTDLGEALVRETALADGLVDYKICAVDDTWSGLKFAVRR
;
A
#
# COMPACT_ATOMS: atom_id res chain seq x y z
N MET A 1 0.25 15.51 21.44
CA MET A 1 -0.66 14.51 22.06
C MET A 1 -1.32 13.72 20.92
N ALA A 2 -1.39 12.38 21.07
CA ALA A 2 -1.80 11.33 20.11
C ALA A 2 -0.61 10.50 19.58
N GLY A 3 -0.66 9.19 19.85
CA GLY A 3 0.47 8.27 19.85
C GLY A 3 0.99 7.90 18.47
N TYR A 4 2.22 8.29 18.17
CA TYR A 4 2.97 7.71 17.08
C TYR A 4 3.60 6.42 17.59
N SER A 5 3.02 5.30 17.21
CA SER A 5 3.66 4.00 17.35
C SER A 5 5.12 4.13 16.88
N ASN A 6 6.09 3.97 17.78
CA ASN A 6 7.54 3.91 17.50
C ASN A 6 7.94 2.75 16.58
N THR A 7 6.97 2.04 16.01
CA THR A 7 7.16 0.98 15.03
C THR A 7 7.65 1.59 13.70
N PRO A 8 8.84 1.22 13.22
CA PRO A 8 9.34 1.66 11.92
C PRO A 8 8.39 1.29 10.79
N LEU A 9 8.37 2.11 9.73
CA LEU A 9 7.48 1.92 8.59
C LEU A 9 7.55 0.50 7.96
N PRO A 10 8.73 -0.11 7.75
CA PRO A 10 8.83 -1.49 7.26
C PRO A 10 7.99 -2.48 8.09
N ARG A 11 8.04 -2.37 9.42
CA ARG A 11 7.29 -3.23 10.33
C ARG A 11 5.80 -2.91 10.33
N LYS A 12 5.41 -1.64 10.16
CA LYS A 12 4.00 -1.24 9.94
C LYS A 12 3.45 -1.88 8.65
N LEU A 13 4.20 -1.86 7.56
CA LEU A 13 3.82 -2.45 6.27
C LEU A 13 3.85 -4.00 6.29
N GLY A 14 4.50 -4.58 7.30
CA GLY A 14 4.65 -6.02 7.45
C GLY A 14 5.71 -6.60 6.52
N LEU A 15 6.76 -5.82 6.23
CA LEU A 15 7.94 -6.32 5.54
C LEU A 15 8.65 -7.33 6.44
N LYS A 16 8.91 -8.51 5.90
CA LYS A 16 9.64 -9.61 6.54
C LYS A 16 10.91 -9.90 5.72
N PRO A 17 11.94 -10.53 6.31
CA PRO A 17 13.10 -10.94 5.55
C PRO A 17 12.73 -11.79 4.31
N GLY A 18 13.45 -11.59 3.21
CA GLY A 18 13.30 -12.34 1.98
C GLY A 18 12.07 -12.02 1.12
N LEU A 19 11.23 -11.05 1.50
CA LEU A 19 10.03 -10.71 0.69
C LEU A 19 10.39 -10.02 -0.62
N SER A 20 9.71 -10.42 -1.69
CA SER A 20 9.57 -9.60 -2.89
C SER A 20 8.40 -8.63 -2.73
N VAL A 21 8.65 -7.35 -3.03
CA VAL A 21 7.67 -6.27 -2.83
C VAL A 21 7.46 -5.51 -4.13
N ALA A 22 6.24 -5.52 -4.64
CA ALA A 22 5.83 -4.69 -5.76
C ALA A 22 5.53 -3.25 -5.27
N LEU A 23 6.16 -2.26 -5.89
CA LEU A 23 5.93 -0.83 -5.62
C LEU A 23 5.25 -0.19 -6.83
N LEU A 24 3.92 -0.14 -6.81
CA LEU A 24 3.11 0.36 -7.92
C LEU A 24 2.86 1.86 -7.76
N HIS A 25 3.32 2.65 -8.73
CA HIS A 25 3.19 4.11 -8.73
C HIS A 25 3.76 4.80 -7.48
N ALA A 26 4.68 4.14 -6.76
CA ALA A 26 5.27 4.70 -5.56
C ALA A 26 6.08 5.96 -5.87
N PRO A 27 6.07 6.97 -4.98
CA PRO A 27 7.00 8.09 -5.03
C PRO A 27 8.45 7.62 -5.23
N SER A 28 9.25 8.40 -5.95
CA SER A 28 10.64 8.02 -6.29
C SER A 28 11.50 7.82 -5.04
N ASP A 29 11.23 8.57 -3.98
CA ASP A 29 11.89 8.55 -2.67
C ASP A 29 11.28 7.53 -1.69
N PHE A 30 10.15 6.88 -2.01
CA PHE A 30 9.46 6.01 -1.06
C PHE A 30 10.34 4.88 -0.50
N GLU A 31 11.21 4.29 -1.31
CA GLU A 31 12.12 3.22 -0.85
C GLU A 31 13.06 3.70 0.25
N GLN A 32 13.43 4.99 0.25
CA GLN A 32 14.30 5.58 1.28
C GLN A 32 13.60 5.61 2.65
N THR A 33 12.27 5.75 2.66
CA THR A 33 11.46 5.72 3.89
C THR A 33 11.38 4.34 4.53
N LEU A 34 11.85 3.30 3.84
CA LEU A 34 11.83 1.91 4.29
C LEU A 34 13.15 1.47 4.93
N HIS A 35 14.12 2.37 5.12
CA HIS A 35 15.36 2.02 5.80
C HIS A 35 15.21 2.01 7.34
N PRO A 36 15.85 1.06 8.04
CA PRO A 36 16.57 -0.09 7.50
C PRO A 36 15.60 -1.13 6.90
N VAL A 37 15.93 -1.60 5.70
CA VAL A 37 15.14 -2.60 4.99
C VAL A 37 15.49 -3.99 5.58
N PRO A 38 14.50 -4.85 5.90
CA PRO A 38 14.78 -6.21 6.36
C PRO A 38 15.64 -6.98 5.36
N GLU A 39 16.49 -7.87 5.86
CA GLU A 39 17.44 -8.65 5.05
C GLU A 39 16.75 -9.39 3.89
N GLY A 40 17.33 -9.32 2.70
CA GLY A 40 16.85 -10.03 1.51
C GLY A 40 15.53 -9.52 0.92
N VAL A 41 14.95 -8.42 1.43
CA VAL A 41 13.80 -7.79 0.79
C VAL A 41 14.21 -7.19 -0.55
N THR A 42 13.42 -7.44 -1.59
CA THR A 42 13.64 -6.90 -2.94
C THR A 42 12.45 -6.06 -3.40
N PHE A 43 12.72 -4.89 -3.98
CA PHE A 43 11.68 -4.01 -4.51
C PHE A 43 11.58 -4.10 -6.03
N ARG A 44 10.35 -4.11 -6.56
CA ARG A 44 10.06 -4.14 -8.00
C ARG A 44 9.03 -3.08 -8.36
N ARG A 45 9.43 -2.08 -9.13
CA ARG A 45 8.52 -1.03 -9.63
C ARG A 45 7.70 -1.46 -10.86
N ASN A 46 8.23 -2.41 -11.64
CA ASN A 46 7.56 -2.97 -12.82
C ASN A 46 7.48 -4.51 -12.73
N PRO A 47 6.72 -5.07 -11.77
CA PRO A 47 6.61 -6.50 -11.61
C PRO A 47 5.93 -7.15 -12.83
N ARG A 48 6.59 -8.15 -13.42
CA ARG A 48 6.03 -9.01 -14.50
C ARG A 48 5.35 -10.26 -13.94
N THR A 49 5.67 -10.61 -12.71
CA THR A 49 5.13 -11.74 -11.96
C THR A 49 4.63 -11.24 -10.61
N PRO A 50 3.74 -11.99 -9.93
CA PRO A 50 3.33 -11.66 -8.57
C PRO A 50 4.53 -11.52 -7.63
N CYS A 51 4.43 -10.58 -6.69
CA CYS A 51 5.33 -10.41 -5.55
C CYS A 51 4.63 -10.85 -4.27
N ASP A 52 5.37 -11.15 -3.21
CA ASP A 52 4.79 -11.59 -1.93
C ASP A 52 3.88 -10.52 -1.31
N LEU A 53 4.21 -9.26 -1.53
CA LEU A 53 3.44 -8.09 -1.11
C LEU A 53 3.40 -7.05 -2.23
N ALA A 54 2.25 -6.42 -2.43
CA ALA A 54 2.14 -5.22 -3.27
C ALA A 54 1.84 -3.98 -2.41
N ILE A 55 2.47 -2.87 -2.74
CA ILE A 55 2.19 -1.54 -2.20
C ILE A 55 1.87 -0.64 -3.38
N TRP A 56 0.63 -0.17 -3.44
CA TRP A 56 0.12 0.59 -4.56
C TRP A 56 -0.31 1.98 -4.11
N PHE A 57 0.29 3.00 -4.72
CA PHE A 57 -0.08 4.39 -4.52
C PHE A 57 -1.06 4.83 -5.59
N VAL A 58 -2.17 5.43 -5.16
CA VAL A 58 -3.26 5.86 -6.02
C VAL A 58 -3.71 7.25 -5.63
N GLU A 59 -3.87 8.13 -6.61
CA GLU A 59 -4.14 9.55 -6.35
C GLU A 59 -5.60 9.94 -6.59
N SER A 60 -6.36 9.15 -7.37
CA SER A 60 -7.75 9.44 -7.69
C SER A 60 -8.68 8.21 -7.64
N LYS A 61 -9.98 8.44 -7.47
CA LYS A 61 -11.04 7.42 -7.59
C LYS A 61 -11.02 6.75 -8.96
N ARG A 62 -10.73 7.51 -10.02
CA ARG A 62 -10.62 7.00 -11.39
C ARG A 62 -9.48 5.98 -11.50
N ASP A 63 -8.32 6.32 -10.97
CA ASP A 63 -7.15 5.43 -11.01
C ASP A 63 -7.35 4.20 -10.12
N LEU A 64 -8.05 4.36 -9.00
CA LEU A 64 -8.43 3.25 -8.13
C LEU A 64 -9.30 2.24 -8.89
N ALA A 65 -10.35 2.71 -9.55
CA ALA A 65 -11.25 1.86 -10.32
C ALA A 65 -10.55 1.17 -11.51
N ALA A 66 -9.68 1.90 -12.22
CA ALA A 66 -8.95 1.37 -13.38
C ALA A 66 -7.79 0.42 -13.00
N GLY A 67 -7.13 0.67 -11.88
CA GLY A 67 -5.89 0.01 -11.49
C GLY A 67 -6.06 -1.21 -10.58
N LEU A 68 -7.18 -1.32 -9.85
CA LEU A 68 -7.32 -2.32 -8.78
C LEU A 68 -7.09 -3.76 -9.26
N ARG A 69 -7.69 -4.14 -10.39
CA ARG A 69 -7.49 -5.49 -10.94
C ARG A 69 -6.03 -5.77 -11.30
N ARG A 70 -5.31 -4.76 -11.80
CA ARG A 70 -3.87 -4.89 -12.13
C ARG A 70 -3.04 -5.01 -10.86
N ALA A 71 -3.31 -4.19 -9.85
CA ALA A 71 -2.64 -4.26 -8.55
C ALA A 71 -2.85 -5.62 -7.87
N ARG A 72 -4.08 -6.16 -7.94
CA ARG A 72 -4.41 -7.50 -7.44
C ARG A 72 -3.69 -8.61 -8.20
N ARG A 73 -3.44 -8.50 -9.50
CA ARG A 73 -2.70 -9.56 -10.24
C ARG A 73 -1.26 -9.71 -9.80
N VAL A 74 -0.67 -8.67 -9.23
CA VAL A 74 0.74 -8.68 -8.81
C VAL A 74 0.90 -8.86 -7.30
N MET A 75 -0.20 -8.99 -6.55
CA MET A 75 -0.18 -9.27 -5.12
C MET A 75 -0.07 -10.79 -4.87
N GLY A 76 0.71 -11.16 -3.87
CA GLY A 76 0.72 -12.49 -3.28
C GLY A 76 -0.16 -12.52 -2.04
N ALA A 77 0.45 -12.44 -0.86
CA ALA A 77 -0.26 -12.54 0.42
C ALA A 77 -1.01 -11.26 0.82
N GLY A 78 -0.69 -10.10 0.22
CA GLY A 78 -1.38 -8.86 0.56
C GLY A 78 -1.16 -7.72 -0.43
N LEU A 79 -2.11 -6.79 -0.43
CA LEU A 79 -2.08 -5.54 -1.18
C LEU A 79 -2.31 -4.38 -0.22
N TRP A 80 -1.33 -3.47 -0.12
CA TRP A 80 -1.55 -2.14 0.42
C TRP A 80 -2.05 -1.22 -0.68
N ILE A 81 -3.17 -0.54 -0.42
CA ILE A 81 -3.64 0.58 -1.24
C ILE A 81 -3.40 1.86 -0.44
N CYS A 82 -2.57 2.75 -0.99
CA CYS A 82 -2.14 3.98 -0.38
C CYS A 82 -2.76 5.19 -1.09
N TRP A 83 -3.37 6.10 -0.35
CA TRP A 83 -3.99 7.31 -0.88
C TRP A 83 -3.54 8.56 -0.11
N PRO A 84 -3.54 9.76 -0.73
CA PRO A 84 -3.19 10.99 -0.03
C PRO A 84 -4.18 11.27 1.10
N LYS A 85 -3.67 11.71 2.25
CA LYS A 85 -4.51 12.21 3.34
C LYS A 85 -5.12 13.53 2.93
N LYS A 86 -6.36 13.80 3.36
CA LYS A 86 -6.97 15.13 3.24
C LYS A 86 -6.12 16.23 3.89
N ALA A 87 -5.43 15.90 4.98
CA ALA A 87 -4.54 16.82 5.69
C ALA A 87 -3.17 17.04 5.04
N SER A 88 -2.82 16.31 3.97
CA SER A 88 -1.50 16.42 3.31
C SER A 88 -1.33 17.67 2.45
N GLY A 89 -2.41 18.42 2.19
CA GLY A 89 -2.44 19.53 1.23
C GLY A 89 -2.51 19.09 -0.23
N ARG A 90 -2.41 17.78 -0.54
CA ARG A 90 -2.66 17.26 -1.90
C ARG A 90 -4.17 17.16 -2.16
N GLN A 91 -4.59 17.60 -3.34
CA GLN A 91 -5.97 17.37 -3.79
C GLN A 91 -6.19 15.87 -3.98
N THR A 92 -7.28 15.36 -3.42
CA THR A 92 -7.68 13.96 -3.58
C THR A 92 -9.19 13.82 -3.41
N ASP A 93 -9.78 12.95 -4.22
CA ASP A 93 -11.17 12.49 -4.10
C ASP A 93 -11.26 11.12 -3.38
N LEU A 94 -10.14 10.66 -2.82
CA LEU A 94 -10.03 9.39 -2.09
C LEU A 94 -10.23 9.55 -0.59
N GLY A 95 -10.67 8.47 0.03
CA GLY A 95 -10.77 8.32 1.47
C GLY A 95 -10.85 6.84 1.84
N GLU A 96 -10.68 6.54 3.12
CA GLU A 96 -10.67 5.15 3.61
C GLU A 96 -11.92 4.37 3.20
N ALA A 97 -13.11 4.96 3.38
CA ALA A 97 -14.38 4.31 3.03
C ALA A 97 -14.44 3.93 1.54
N LEU A 98 -14.10 4.87 0.65
CA LEU A 98 -14.09 4.60 -0.80
C LEU A 98 -13.07 3.53 -1.18
N VAL A 99 -11.86 3.58 -0.61
CA VAL A 99 -10.81 2.58 -0.85
C VAL A 99 -11.26 1.20 -0.38
N ARG A 100 -11.83 1.12 0.83
CA ARG A 100 -12.38 -0.11 1.41
C ARG A 100 -13.50 -0.66 0.54
N GLU A 101 -14.55 0.11 0.28
CA GLU A 101 -15.72 -0.32 -0.50
C GLU A 101 -15.33 -0.83 -1.89
N THR A 102 -14.42 -0.13 -2.58
CA THR A 102 -13.96 -0.53 -3.92
C THR A 102 -13.20 -1.86 -3.88
N ALA A 103 -12.33 -2.06 -2.89
CA ALA A 103 -11.58 -3.30 -2.74
C ALA A 103 -12.46 -4.48 -2.27
N LEU A 104 -13.41 -4.24 -1.35
CA LEU A 104 -14.40 -5.22 -0.92
C LEU A 104 -15.27 -5.71 -2.09
N ALA A 105 -15.69 -4.79 -2.96
CA ALA A 105 -16.45 -5.12 -4.18
C ALA A 105 -15.66 -6.00 -5.17
N ASP A 106 -14.32 -5.97 -5.13
CA ASP A 106 -13.46 -6.87 -5.92
C ASP A 106 -13.14 -8.19 -5.16
N GLY A 107 -13.74 -8.44 -3.99
CA GLY A 107 -13.56 -9.68 -3.23
C GLY A 107 -12.30 -9.71 -2.36
N LEU A 108 -11.73 -8.55 -2.07
CA LEU A 108 -10.68 -8.41 -1.05
C LEU A 108 -11.30 -8.14 0.33
N VAL A 109 -10.52 -8.34 1.39
CA VAL A 109 -10.90 -8.01 2.77
C VAL A 109 -9.76 -7.23 3.43
N ASP A 110 -10.06 -6.09 4.06
CA ASP A 110 -9.06 -5.33 4.81
C ASP A 110 -8.85 -5.87 6.22
N TYR A 111 -7.63 -5.72 6.73
CA TYR A 111 -7.28 -6.18 8.08
C TYR A 111 -6.25 -5.30 8.79
N LYS A 112 -5.70 -4.28 8.12
CA LYS A 112 -4.71 -3.38 8.73
C LYS A 112 -4.70 -2.02 8.05
N ILE A 113 -4.71 -0.95 8.83
CA ILE A 113 -4.53 0.42 8.37
C ILE A 113 -3.32 1.06 9.03
N CYS A 114 -2.61 1.95 8.34
CA CYS A 114 -1.60 2.79 8.96
C CYS A 114 -1.35 4.11 8.20
N ALA A 115 -0.84 5.11 8.91
CA ALA A 115 -0.13 6.21 8.27
C ALA A 115 1.22 5.73 7.74
N VAL A 116 1.42 5.88 6.43
CA VAL A 116 2.68 5.54 5.75
C VAL A 116 3.70 6.63 6.09
N ASP A 117 3.36 7.88 5.77
CA ASP A 117 4.08 9.10 6.11
C ASP A 117 3.06 10.23 6.35
N ASP A 118 3.48 11.50 6.31
CA ASP A 118 2.58 12.65 6.46
C ASP A 118 1.62 12.83 5.28
N THR A 119 1.99 12.34 4.11
CA THR A 119 1.20 12.46 2.88
C THR A 119 0.21 11.31 2.71
N TRP A 120 0.61 10.07 2.99
CA TRP A 120 -0.12 8.87 2.57
C TRP A 120 -0.70 8.09 3.75
N SER A 121 -1.96 7.68 3.62
CA SER A 121 -2.54 6.59 4.41
C SER A 121 -2.50 5.31 3.60
N GLY A 122 -2.40 4.15 4.26
CA GLY A 122 -2.47 2.84 3.61
C GLY A 122 -3.46 1.93 4.30
N LEU A 123 -4.21 1.15 3.51
CA LEU A 123 -5.08 0.07 3.97
C LEU A 123 -4.64 -1.23 3.31
N LYS A 124 -4.44 -2.28 4.11
CA LYS A 124 -3.94 -3.58 3.70
C LYS A 124 -5.08 -4.57 3.53
N PHE A 125 -5.05 -5.25 2.40
CA PHE A 125 -6.06 -6.20 1.96
C PHE A 125 -5.46 -7.58 1.70
N ALA A 126 -6.28 -8.61 1.81
CA ALA A 126 -6.02 -9.98 1.37
C ALA A 126 -7.22 -10.51 0.55
N VAL A 127 -7.02 -11.60 -0.20
CA VAL A 127 -8.13 -12.29 -0.86
C VAL A 127 -9.00 -12.96 0.21
N ARG A 128 -10.32 -12.81 0.10
CA ARG A 128 -11.28 -13.51 0.95
C ARG A 128 -11.15 -15.02 0.71
N ARG A 129 -10.90 -15.78 1.78
CA ARG A 129 -10.96 -17.26 1.75
C ARG A 129 -12.39 -17.74 1.77
#